data_AF-A0A286DJI9-F1
#
_entry.id   AF-A0A286DJI9-F1
#
_cell.length_a   1.000
_cell.length_b   1.000
_cell.length_c   1.000
_cell.angle_alpha   90.00
_cell.angle_beta   90.00
_cell.angle_gamma   90.00
#
_symmetry.space_group_name_H-M   'P 1'
#
loop_
_entity.id
_entity.type
_entity.pdbx_description
1 polymer ?
#
loop_
_entity_poly.entity_id
_entity_poly.type
_entity_poly.pdbx_seq_one_letter_code
_entity_poly.pdbx_strand_id
1 'polypeptide(L)'
;MDETGFWSLIDETRLAAGSDPDLHAELLVERLVLLDPEAVHDFARHFEARFSRAHRWDLWGAAWVLLDGADEEAFENFRCWLISLGRAVFEGTLLDPDALAGLLPSDFDARAEGEAEEIGYAAFDAYEQLTGDELPDLGLSEPGAEPEGTAIDLADESALATAYPRLWARFGAPGLPSARRGVAGGPAPV
;
A
#
# COMPACT_ATOMS: atom_id res chain seq x y z
N MET A 1 -1.44 9.48 -19.44
CA MET A 1 -1.18 8.04 -19.48
C MET A 1 -2.47 7.25 -19.19
N ASP A 2 -2.59 6.03 -19.72
CA ASP A 2 -3.69 5.11 -19.40
C ASP A 2 -3.34 4.14 -18.26
N GLU A 3 -4.33 3.37 -17.79
CA GLU A 3 -4.14 2.43 -16.69
C GLU A 3 -3.09 1.35 -17.00
N THR A 4 -2.98 0.93 -18.26
CA THR A 4 -2.00 -0.09 -18.65
C THR A 4 -0.58 0.45 -18.53
N GLY A 5 -0.36 1.69 -18.97
CA GLY A 5 0.91 2.39 -18.80
C GLY A 5 1.28 2.56 -17.33
N PHE A 6 0.31 2.95 -16.48
CA PHE A 6 0.54 3.11 -15.04
C PHE A 6 1.09 1.83 -14.40
N TRP A 7 0.41 0.70 -14.63
CA TRP A 7 0.85 -0.58 -14.08
C TRP A 7 2.17 -1.06 -14.68
N SER A 8 2.41 -0.78 -15.97
CA SER A 8 3.67 -1.14 -16.63
C SER A 8 4.85 -0.41 -15.99
N LEU A 9 4.71 0.88 -15.68
CA LEU A 9 5.76 1.63 -14.98
C LEU A 9 6.06 1.07 -13.60
N ILE A 10 5.03 0.81 -12.79
CA ILE A 10 5.17 0.21 -11.46
C ILE A 10 5.92 -1.13 -11.54
N ASP A 11 5.52 -2.01 -12.45
CA ASP A 11 6.13 -3.34 -12.60
C ASP A 11 7.57 -3.26 -13.12
N GLU A 12 7.86 -2.39 -14.08
CA GLU A 12 9.21 -2.20 -14.62
C GLU A 12 10.19 -1.68 -13.55
N THR A 13 9.77 -0.70 -12.75
CA THR A 13 10.63 -0.10 -11.72
C THR A 13 10.77 -1.03 -10.53
N ARG A 14 9.71 -1.76 -10.15
CA ARG A 14 9.78 -2.80 -9.12
C ARG A 14 10.76 -3.90 -9.50
N LEU A 15 10.68 -4.39 -10.74
CA LEU A 15 11.58 -5.44 -11.22
C LEU A 15 13.05 -4.98 -11.21
N ALA A 16 13.30 -3.71 -11.53
CA ALA A 16 14.63 -3.13 -11.51
C ALA A 16 15.18 -2.91 -10.09
N ALA A 17 14.31 -2.55 -9.13
CA ALA A 17 14.68 -2.36 -7.73
C ALA A 17 14.85 -3.67 -6.93
N GLY A 18 14.16 -4.73 -7.36
CA GLY A 18 14.14 -5.99 -6.60
C GLY A 18 13.25 -5.87 -5.36
N SER A 19 13.82 -6.14 -4.18
CA SER A 19 13.12 -6.07 -2.89
C SER A 19 13.36 -4.75 -2.14
N ASP A 20 14.02 -3.78 -2.76
CA ASP A 20 14.35 -2.49 -2.15
C ASP A 20 13.27 -1.45 -2.49
N PRO A 21 12.41 -1.05 -1.53
CA PRO A 21 11.31 -0.13 -1.81
C PRO A 21 11.76 1.32 -2.01
N ASP A 22 12.86 1.75 -1.36
CA ASP A 22 13.42 3.09 -1.54
C ASP A 22 13.96 3.23 -2.96
N LEU A 23 14.74 2.23 -3.41
CA LEU A 23 15.22 2.17 -4.79
C LEU A 23 14.06 2.07 -5.80
N HIS A 24 12.95 1.41 -5.44
CA HIS A 24 11.76 1.37 -6.29
C HIS A 24 11.18 2.78 -6.48
N ALA A 25 11.05 3.57 -5.42
CA ALA A 25 10.58 4.95 -5.50
C ALA A 25 11.51 5.83 -6.34
N GLU A 26 12.83 5.75 -6.10
CA GLU A 26 13.84 6.47 -6.88
C GLU A 26 13.73 6.15 -8.37
N LEU A 27 13.70 4.87 -8.74
CA LEU A 27 13.60 4.45 -10.14
C LEU A 27 12.26 4.87 -10.75
N LEU A 28 11.18 4.89 -9.97
CA LEU A 28 9.88 5.38 -10.44
C LEU A 28 9.93 6.86 -10.78
N VAL A 29 10.52 7.69 -9.93
CA VAL A 29 10.77 9.11 -10.22
C VAL A 29 11.62 9.26 -11.48
N GLU A 30 12.74 8.54 -11.60
CA GLU A 30 13.62 8.58 -12.77
C GLU A 30 12.89 8.24 -14.07
N ARG A 31 11.91 7.32 -14.04
CA ARG A 31 11.10 7.00 -15.21
C ARG A 31 10.07 8.07 -15.52
N LEU A 32 9.43 8.62 -14.49
CA LEU A 32 8.40 9.64 -14.65
C LEU A 32 8.96 10.95 -15.20
N VAL A 33 10.17 11.37 -14.80
CA VAL A 33 10.82 12.60 -15.32
C VAL A 33 11.25 12.49 -16.79
N LEU A 34 11.17 11.32 -17.41
CA LEU A 34 11.39 11.14 -18.85
C LEU A 34 10.10 11.27 -19.68
N LEU A 35 8.96 11.45 -19.02
CA LEU A 35 7.65 11.65 -19.63
C LEU A 35 7.30 13.15 -19.68
N ASP A 36 6.21 13.47 -20.36
CA ASP A 36 5.63 14.81 -20.30
C ASP A 36 4.82 15.01 -18.99
N PRO A 37 4.64 16.27 -18.53
CA PRO A 37 3.91 16.56 -17.30
C PRO A 37 2.45 16.07 -17.28
N GLU A 38 1.78 15.99 -18.42
CA GLU A 38 0.41 15.46 -18.52
C GLU A 38 0.38 13.95 -18.22
N ALA A 39 1.37 13.20 -18.72
CA ALA A 39 1.53 11.80 -18.38
C ALA A 39 1.84 11.56 -16.89
N VAL A 40 2.63 12.41 -16.25
CA VAL A 40 2.90 12.33 -14.80
C VAL A 40 1.64 12.67 -13.99
N HIS A 41 0.87 13.67 -14.40
CA HIS A 41 -0.42 14.00 -13.78
C HIS A 41 -1.40 12.81 -13.86
N ASP A 42 -1.52 12.20 -15.02
CA ASP A 42 -2.35 11.00 -15.19
C ASP A 42 -1.87 9.81 -14.36
N PHE A 43 -0.55 9.66 -14.20
CA PHE A 43 0.02 8.65 -13.29
C PHE A 43 -0.43 8.90 -11.84
N ALA A 44 -0.33 10.14 -11.36
CA ALA A 44 -0.79 10.51 -10.02
C ALA A 44 -2.29 10.25 -9.83
N ARG A 45 -3.12 10.60 -10.83
CA ARG A 45 -4.56 10.28 -10.82
C ARG A 45 -4.80 8.78 -10.68
N HIS A 46 -4.02 7.96 -11.37
CA HIS A 46 -4.14 6.51 -11.25
C HIS A 46 -3.71 6.01 -9.88
N PHE A 47 -2.59 6.50 -9.34
CA PHE A 47 -2.13 6.15 -8.01
C PHE A 47 -3.19 6.49 -6.94
N GLU A 48 -3.65 7.73 -6.91
CA GLU A 48 -4.62 8.21 -5.91
C GLU A 48 -5.97 7.51 -5.98
N ALA A 49 -6.45 7.19 -7.19
CA ALA A 49 -7.67 6.41 -7.35
C ALA A 49 -7.55 5.01 -6.73
N ARG A 50 -6.35 4.41 -6.72
CA ARG A 50 -6.08 3.10 -6.12
C ARG A 50 -5.85 3.22 -4.62
N PHE A 51 -5.13 4.25 -4.19
CA PHE A 51 -4.91 4.56 -2.77
C PHE A 51 -6.23 4.78 -2.03
N SER A 52 -7.15 5.53 -2.65
CA SER A 52 -8.52 5.72 -2.16
C SER A 52 -9.32 4.41 -2.15
N ARG A 53 -9.25 3.61 -3.22
CA ARG A 53 -9.97 2.32 -3.31
C ARG A 53 -9.48 1.27 -2.32
N ALA A 54 -8.23 1.41 -1.86
CA ALA A 54 -7.64 0.55 -0.84
C ALA A 54 -7.99 0.99 0.59
N HIS A 55 -8.70 2.11 0.79
CA HIS A 55 -9.16 2.57 2.09
C HIS A 55 -10.37 1.77 2.58
N ARG A 56 -10.13 0.51 2.98
CA ARG A 56 -11.16 -0.45 3.41
C ARG A 56 -10.82 -1.12 4.73
N TRP A 57 -11.84 -1.40 5.54
CA TRP A 57 -11.68 -2.06 6.83
C TRP A 57 -11.08 -3.47 6.74
N ASP A 58 -11.40 -4.21 5.69
CA ASP A 58 -10.85 -5.54 5.46
C ASP A 58 -9.38 -5.52 5.03
N LEU A 59 -8.96 -4.50 4.28
CA LEU A 59 -7.54 -4.29 4.02
C LEU A 59 -6.78 -3.84 5.26
N TRP A 60 -7.38 -3.01 6.12
CA TRP A 60 -6.76 -2.64 7.39
C TRP A 60 -6.57 -3.86 8.29
N GLY A 61 -7.56 -4.75 8.37
CA GLY A 61 -7.42 -6.02 9.08
C GLY A 61 -6.29 -6.90 8.54
N ALA A 62 -6.14 -6.98 7.21
CA ALA A 62 -5.03 -7.69 6.59
C ALA A 62 -3.67 -7.05 6.91
N ALA A 63 -3.56 -5.71 6.84
CA ALA A 63 -2.38 -4.95 7.21
C ALA A 63 -2.00 -5.19 8.68
N TRP A 64 -2.99 -5.18 9.58
CA TRP A 64 -2.79 -5.42 11.00
C TRP A 64 -2.19 -6.81 11.28
N VAL A 65 -2.65 -7.85 10.58
CA VAL A 65 -2.06 -9.20 10.73
C VAL A 65 -0.66 -9.27 10.13
N LEU A 66 -0.43 -8.64 8.97
CA LEU A 66 0.84 -8.70 8.27
C LEU A 66 1.95 -7.93 9.00
N LEU A 67 1.62 -6.76 9.55
CA LEU A 67 2.57 -5.83 10.19
C LEU A 67 2.65 -5.99 11.72
N ASP A 68 1.90 -6.93 12.30
CA ASP A 68 1.73 -7.11 13.75
C ASP A 68 1.18 -5.84 14.46
N GLY A 69 0.22 -5.19 13.80
CA GLY A 69 -0.35 -3.89 14.18
C GLY A 69 -0.23 -2.88 13.05
N ALA A 70 -1.24 -2.02 12.89
CA ALA A 70 -1.21 -0.93 11.93
C ALA A 70 -2.09 0.21 12.46
N ASP A 71 -1.46 1.32 12.86
CA ASP A 71 -2.17 2.58 13.02
C ASP A 71 -2.49 3.19 11.64
N GLU A 72 -3.03 4.40 11.63
CA GLU A 72 -3.47 5.07 10.40
C GLU A 72 -2.29 5.31 9.44
N GLU A 73 -1.14 5.76 9.95
CA GLU A 73 0.09 5.98 9.18
C GLU A 73 0.64 4.66 8.62
N ALA A 74 0.71 3.61 9.44
CA ALA A 74 1.11 2.29 8.95
C ALA A 74 0.13 1.73 7.90
N PHE A 75 -1.17 2.05 8.00
CA PHE A 75 -2.16 1.65 7.01
C PHE A 75 -2.07 2.47 5.71
N GLU A 76 -1.72 3.75 5.77
CA GLU A 76 -1.36 4.57 4.61
C GLU A 76 -0.16 3.97 3.87
N ASN A 77 0.92 3.69 4.60
CA ASN A 77 2.11 3.05 4.04
C ASN A 77 1.77 1.68 3.41
N PHE A 78 0.99 0.83 4.10
CA PHE A 78 0.53 -0.44 3.57
C PHE A 78 -0.21 -0.30 2.23
N ARG A 79 -1.02 0.75 2.05
CA ARG A 79 -1.73 0.98 0.78
C ARG A 79 -0.77 1.40 -0.33
N CYS A 80 0.23 2.25 -0.05
CA CYS A 80 1.28 2.58 -1.00
C CYS A 80 2.07 1.33 -1.41
N TRP A 81 2.48 0.52 -0.44
CA TRP A 81 3.13 -0.76 -0.65
C TRP A 81 2.28 -1.73 -1.48
N LEU A 82 0.99 -1.87 -1.20
CA LEU A 82 0.12 -2.77 -1.96
C LEU A 82 0.02 -2.36 -3.44
N ILE A 83 0.06 -1.05 -3.73
CA ILE A 83 0.09 -0.53 -5.11
C ILE A 83 1.45 -0.82 -5.75
N SER A 84 2.55 -0.66 -5.00
CA SER A 84 3.92 -0.86 -5.52
C SER A 84 4.14 -2.31 -5.99
N LEU A 85 3.47 -3.30 -5.38
CA LEU A 85 3.51 -4.71 -5.80
C LEU A 85 2.89 -5.00 -7.18
N GLY A 86 2.24 -4.02 -7.80
CA GLY A 86 1.68 -4.13 -9.13
C GLY A 86 0.27 -4.73 -9.17
N ARG A 87 -0.31 -4.74 -10.38
CA ARG A 87 -1.75 -4.95 -10.58
C ARG A 87 -2.26 -6.27 -10.01
N ALA A 88 -1.52 -7.35 -10.25
CA ALA A 88 -1.99 -8.69 -9.89
C ALA A 88 -2.14 -8.85 -8.38
N VAL A 89 -1.20 -8.31 -7.61
CA VAL A 89 -1.24 -8.38 -6.14
C VAL A 89 -2.30 -7.41 -5.60
N PHE A 90 -2.32 -6.18 -6.12
CA PHE A 90 -3.29 -5.17 -5.71
C PHE A 90 -4.74 -5.62 -5.90
N GLU A 91 -5.11 -6.05 -7.12
CA GLU A 91 -6.47 -6.50 -7.42
C GLU A 91 -6.82 -7.83 -6.74
N GLY A 92 -5.84 -8.74 -6.63
CA GLY A 92 -6.02 -10.01 -5.92
C GLY A 92 -6.34 -9.79 -4.44
N THR A 93 -5.65 -8.85 -3.81
CA THR A 93 -5.85 -8.49 -2.40
C THR A 93 -7.15 -7.74 -2.18
N LEU A 94 -7.55 -6.85 -3.10
CA LEU A 94 -8.86 -6.19 -3.01
C LEU A 94 -10.04 -7.17 -3.13
N LEU A 95 -9.86 -8.24 -3.91
CA LEU A 95 -10.86 -9.29 -4.07
C LEU A 95 -10.93 -10.19 -2.82
N ASP A 96 -9.78 -10.55 -2.27
CA ASP A 96 -9.64 -11.44 -1.13
C ASP A 96 -8.39 -11.04 -0.31
N PRO A 97 -8.53 -10.23 0.75
CA PRO A 97 -7.38 -9.75 1.50
C PRO A 97 -6.54 -10.87 2.11
N ASP A 98 -7.15 -12.00 2.49
CA ASP A 98 -6.44 -13.17 3.01
C ASP A 98 -5.59 -13.87 1.94
N ALA A 99 -5.87 -13.64 0.64
CA ALA A 99 -5.05 -14.18 -0.46
C ALA A 99 -3.66 -13.57 -0.53
N LEU A 100 -3.44 -12.41 0.09
CA LEU A 100 -2.13 -11.77 0.18
C LEU A 100 -1.06 -12.72 0.73
N ALA A 101 -1.44 -13.61 1.66
CA ALA A 101 -0.55 -14.65 2.21
C ALA A 101 0.06 -15.58 1.15
N GLY A 102 -0.64 -15.79 0.02
CA GLY A 102 -0.17 -16.62 -1.10
C GLY A 102 0.34 -15.82 -2.30
N LEU A 103 0.07 -14.51 -2.34
CA LEU A 103 0.57 -13.61 -3.39
C LEU A 103 2.00 -13.14 -3.11
N LEU A 104 2.41 -13.12 -1.84
CA LEU A 104 3.76 -12.73 -1.43
C LEU A 104 4.76 -13.89 -1.54
N PRO A 105 6.01 -13.65 -2.00
CA PRO A 105 7.10 -14.62 -1.99
C PRO A 105 7.32 -15.24 -0.59
N SER A 106 7.73 -16.50 -0.49
CA SER A 106 7.86 -17.19 0.81
C SER A 106 8.89 -16.57 1.76
N ASP A 107 9.86 -15.85 1.21
CA ASP A 107 10.97 -15.18 1.88
C ASP A 107 10.71 -13.69 2.14
N PHE A 108 9.52 -13.18 1.81
CA PHE A 108 9.13 -11.79 2.07
C PHE A 108 9.30 -11.41 3.55
N ASP A 109 10.03 -10.32 3.79
CA ASP A 109 10.19 -9.68 5.10
C ASP A 109 9.39 -8.37 5.16
N ALA A 110 8.28 -8.38 5.90
CA ALA A 110 7.41 -7.23 6.06
C ALA A 110 8.12 -5.99 6.63
N ARG A 111 9.20 -6.17 7.40
CA ARG A 111 9.95 -5.06 8.01
C ARG A 111 10.90 -4.39 7.02
N ALA A 112 11.46 -5.16 6.09
CA ALA A 112 12.45 -4.65 5.13
C ALA A 112 11.80 -4.25 3.81
N GLU A 113 10.75 -4.95 3.39
CA GLU A 113 10.13 -4.82 2.07
C GLU A 113 8.73 -4.19 2.13
N GLY A 114 8.19 -3.97 3.32
CA GLY A 114 6.83 -3.45 3.55
C GLY A 114 6.71 -1.94 3.67
N GLU A 115 7.83 -1.22 3.68
CA GLU A 115 7.87 0.24 3.81
C GLU A 115 8.00 0.86 2.42
N ALA A 116 6.93 1.40 1.84
CA ALA A 116 6.93 1.94 0.48
C ALA A 116 6.14 3.25 0.36
N GLU A 117 6.14 4.05 1.43
CA GLU A 117 5.49 5.37 1.47
C GLU A 117 5.98 6.29 0.34
N GLU A 118 7.29 6.30 0.08
CA GLU A 118 7.95 7.11 -0.95
C GLU A 118 7.39 6.88 -2.38
N ILE A 119 6.83 5.69 -2.66
CA ILE A 119 6.16 5.41 -3.93
C ILE A 119 4.96 6.35 -4.14
N GLY A 120 4.26 6.73 -3.07
CA GLY A 120 3.14 7.66 -3.13
C GLY A 120 3.53 9.09 -3.51
N TYR A 121 4.76 9.49 -3.21
CA TYR A 121 5.29 10.82 -3.52
C TYR A 121 5.93 10.91 -4.91
N ALA A 122 6.29 9.78 -5.52
CA ALA A 122 7.07 9.74 -6.77
C ALA A 122 6.49 10.61 -7.91
N ALA A 123 5.17 10.69 -8.04
CA ALA A 123 4.53 11.50 -9.08
C ALA A 123 4.61 13.01 -8.79
N PHE A 124 4.51 13.40 -7.53
CA PHE A 124 4.64 14.78 -7.08
C PHE A 124 6.09 15.25 -7.30
N ASP A 125 7.06 14.44 -6.86
CA ASP A 125 8.49 14.73 -7.02
C ASP A 125 8.89 14.83 -8.50
N ALA A 126 8.41 13.90 -9.33
CA ALA A 126 8.71 13.93 -10.76
C ALA A 126 8.10 15.18 -11.44
N TYR A 127 6.88 15.57 -11.06
CA TYR A 127 6.24 16.75 -11.62
C TYR A 127 6.95 18.04 -11.21
N GLU A 128 7.34 18.16 -9.93
CA GLU A 128 8.12 19.29 -9.43
C GLU A 128 9.47 19.37 -10.17
N GLN A 129 10.16 18.25 -10.37
CA GLN A 129 11.43 18.22 -11.12
C GLN A 129 11.27 18.63 -12.59
N LEU A 130 10.18 18.23 -13.24
CA LEU A 130 9.91 18.54 -14.65
C LEU A 130 9.54 20.01 -14.88
N THR A 131 8.78 20.59 -13.94
CA THR A 131 8.08 21.86 -14.17
C THR A 131 8.58 23.00 -13.28
N GLY A 132 9.12 22.68 -12.11
CA GLY A 132 9.43 23.62 -11.05
C GLY A 132 8.22 24.08 -10.24
N ASP A 133 7.05 23.47 -10.46
CA ASP A 133 5.77 23.80 -9.80
C ASP A 133 5.19 22.57 -9.09
N GLU A 134 4.29 22.78 -8.13
CA GLU A 134 3.52 21.72 -7.47
C GLU A 134 2.57 21.02 -8.45
N LEU A 135 2.33 19.73 -8.23
CA LEU A 135 1.37 18.93 -9.02
C LEU A 135 -0.04 19.55 -8.92
N PRO A 136 -0.69 19.87 -10.06
CA PRO A 136 -2.05 20.40 -10.04
C PRO A 136 -3.08 19.44 -9.47
N ASP A 137 -4.21 19.99 -9.03
CA ASP A 137 -5.36 19.21 -8.57
C ASP A 137 -5.69 18.04 -9.51
N LEU A 138 -5.91 16.86 -8.91
CA LEU A 138 -6.15 15.63 -9.65
C LEU A 138 -7.61 15.50 -10.09
N GLY A 139 -8.52 16.40 -9.70
CA GLY A 139 -9.94 16.32 -10.03
C GLY A 139 -10.57 14.98 -9.62
N LEU A 140 -10.09 14.40 -8.52
CA LEU A 140 -10.65 13.23 -7.86
C LEU A 140 -11.56 13.69 -6.72
N SER A 141 -12.57 12.89 -6.39
CA SER A 141 -13.37 13.16 -5.19
C SER A 141 -12.56 12.89 -3.94
N GLU A 142 -12.75 13.71 -2.91
CA GLU A 142 -12.15 13.44 -1.60
C GLU A 142 -12.62 12.07 -1.10
N PRO A 143 -11.69 11.22 -0.61
CA PRO A 143 -12.08 9.95 -0.01
C PRO A 143 -12.94 10.19 1.24
N GLY A 144 -13.77 9.20 1.57
CA GLY A 144 -14.50 9.22 2.84
C GLY A 144 -13.53 9.25 4.03
N ALA A 145 -13.92 9.94 5.10
CA ALA A 145 -13.12 10.02 6.33
C ALA A 145 -12.91 8.67 7.02
N GLU A 146 -13.81 7.71 6.78
CA GLU A 146 -13.70 6.35 7.31
C GLU A 146 -13.44 5.34 6.19
N PRO A 147 -12.73 4.24 6.49
CA PRO A 147 -12.57 3.15 5.54
C PRO A 147 -13.92 2.56 5.11
N GLU A 148 -14.01 2.15 3.86
CA GLU A 148 -15.19 1.48 3.32
C GLU A 148 -15.37 0.07 3.91
N GLY A 149 -16.62 -0.39 3.95
CA GLY A 149 -16.98 -1.75 4.38
C GLY A 149 -17.35 -1.86 5.86
N THR A 150 -17.29 -3.07 6.39
CA THR A 150 -17.62 -3.34 7.81
C THR A 150 -16.34 -3.33 8.64
N ALA A 151 -16.35 -2.51 9.69
CA ALA A 151 -15.25 -2.45 10.65
C ALA A 151 -14.93 -3.84 11.24
N ILE A 152 -13.64 -4.09 11.41
CA ILE A 152 -13.10 -5.29 12.03
C ILE A 152 -12.52 -4.90 13.38
N ASP A 153 -12.78 -5.69 14.40
CA ASP A 153 -12.15 -5.50 15.70
C ASP A 153 -10.67 -5.92 15.61
N LEU A 154 -9.80 -4.95 15.37
CA LEU A 154 -8.35 -5.14 15.24
C LEU A 154 -7.70 -5.60 16.57
N ALA A 155 -8.37 -5.39 17.71
CA ALA A 155 -7.87 -5.85 19.01
C ALA A 155 -8.24 -7.32 19.30
N ASP A 156 -9.20 -7.91 18.57
CA ASP A 156 -9.60 -9.30 18.71
C ASP A 156 -8.79 -10.21 17.77
N GLU A 157 -7.71 -10.78 18.31
CA GLU A 157 -6.88 -11.77 17.61
C GLU A 157 -7.67 -12.97 17.11
N SER A 158 -8.72 -13.41 17.80
CA SER A 158 -9.54 -14.54 17.36
C SER A 158 -10.44 -14.16 16.18
N ALA A 159 -10.95 -12.94 16.16
CA ALA A 159 -11.69 -12.41 15.01
C ALA A 159 -10.77 -12.29 13.79
N LEU A 160 -9.57 -11.74 13.97
CA LEU A 160 -8.55 -11.65 12.91
C LEU A 160 -8.12 -13.02 12.39
N ALA A 161 -7.86 -13.99 13.27
CA ALA A 161 -7.52 -15.36 12.87
C ALA A 161 -8.65 -16.05 12.09
N THR A 162 -9.90 -15.71 12.39
CA THR A 162 -11.08 -16.25 11.69
C THR A 162 -11.29 -15.57 10.33
N ALA A 163 -11.06 -14.25 10.25
CA ALA A 163 -11.21 -13.48 9.02
C ALA A 163 -10.07 -13.73 8.03
N TYR A 164 -8.84 -13.91 8.54
CA TYR A 164 -7.61 -14.04 7.74
C TYR A 164 -6.83 -15.32 8.07
N PRO A 165 -7.41 -16.51 7.86
CA PRO A 165 -6.77 -17.76 8.29
C PRO A 165 -5.41 -18.03 7.63
N ARG A 166 -5.18 -17.58 6.37
CA ARG A 166 -3.89 -17.78 5.69
C ARG A 166 -2.86 -16.75 6.13
N LEU A 167 -3.23 -15.48 6.22
CA LEU A 167 -2.32 -14.44 6.75
C LEU A 167 -1.97 -14.74 8.20
N TRP A 168 -2.94 -15.14 9.02
CA TRP A 168 -2.71 -15.49 10.41
C TRP A 168 -1.76 -16.67 10.57
N ALA A 169 -1.93 -17.73 9.76
CA ALA A 169 -1.02 -18.87 9.77
C ALA A 169 0.42 -18.48 9.39
N ARG A 170 0.58 -17.47 8.53
CA ARG A 170 1.88 -17.04 8.00
C ARG A 170 2.57 -15.99 8.88
N PHE A 171 1.83 -15.01 9.39
CA PHE A 171 2.35 -13.82 10.07
C PHE A 171 1.83 -13.66 11.52
N GLY A 172 0.68 -14.24 11.86
CA GLY A 172 0.01 -14.03 13.15
C GLY A 172 0.37 -15.00 14.29
N ALA A 173 1.17 -16.05 14.03
CA ALA A 173 1.43 -17.08 15.06
C ALA A 173 2.39 -16.58 16.17
N PRO A 174 2.04 -16.76 17.47
CA PRO A 174 2.90 -16.36 18.58
C PRO A 174 4.17 -17.22 18.63
N GLY A 175 5.34 -16.60 18.43
CA GLY A 175 6.63 -17.29 18.43
C GLY A 175 7.76 -16.54 17.71
N LEU A 176 7.44 -15.56 16.87
CA LEU A 176 8.40 -14.55 16.44
C LEU A 176 8.56 -13.52 17.57
N PRO A 177 9.77 -13.02 17.85
CA PRO A 177 9.98 -12.01 18.90
C PRO A 177 9.32 -10.69 18.49
N SER A 178 8.03 -10.54 18.79
CA SER A 178 7.29 -9.30 18.56
C SER A 178 7.24 -8.44 19.82
N ALA A 179 7.57 -7.16 19.63
CA ALA A 179 7.59 -6.11 20.64
C ALA A 179 6.18 -5.63 20.99
N ARG A 180 5.23 -6.54 21.29
CA ARG A 180 3.90 -6.22 21.81
C ARG A 180 3.97 -5.69 23.25
N ARG A 181 4.64 -4.56 23.49
CA ARG A 181 4.51 -3.73 24.72
C ARG A 181 4.74 -2.26 24.41
N GLY A 182 3.64 -1.54 24.22
CA GLY A 182 3.57 -0.08 24.02
C GLY A 182 3.41 0.21 22.54
N VAL A 183 2.23 0.55 22.03
CA VAL A 183 1.51 1.79 22.37
C VAL A 183 0.00 1.51 22.48
N ALA A 184 -0.61 1.96 23.57
CA ALA A 184 -2.06 1.95 23.72
C ALA A 184 -2.64 3.17 22.99
N GLY A 185 -3.46 2.94 21.96
CA GLY A 185 -4.10 4.02 21.22
C GLY A 185 -4.92 3.54 20.01
N GLY A 186 -5.67 2.44 20.15
CA GLY A 186 -6.68 2.10 19.14
C GLY A 186 -7.88 3.07 19.22
N PRO A 187 -8.52 3.43 18.10
CA PRO A 187 -9.68 4.31 18.12
C PRO A 187 -10.83 3.63 18.89
N ALA A 188 -11.41 4.35 19.83
CA ALA A 188 -12.54 3.87 20.61
C ALA A 188 -13.79 3.78 19.72
N PRO A 189 -14.58 2.68 19.79
CA PRO A 189 -15.85 2.62 19.08
C PRO A 189 -16.86 3.59 19.72
N VAL A 190 -17.62 4.31 18.88
CA VAL A 190 -18.78 5.12 19.27
C VAL A 190 -20.00 4.27 19.59
#